data_AF-A0A2E0PHJ8-F1
#
_entry.id   AF-A0A2E0PHJ8-F1
#
_cell.length_a   1.000
_cell.length_b   1.000
_cell.length_c   1.000
_cell.angle_alpha   90.00
_cell.angle_beta   90.00
_cell.angle_gamma   90.00
#
_symmetry.space_group_name_H-M   'P 1'
#
loop_
_entity.id
_entity.type
_entity.pdbx_description
1 polymer ?
#
loop_
_entity_poly.entity_id
_entity_poly.type
_entity_poly.pdbx_seq_one_letter_code
_entity_poly.pdbx_strand_id
1 'polypeptide(L)'
;GINTHLTTPIADVDMVTELLGGDLLNADPSSLNQNLEDYLTNEDNYVESTGVHVQAAFQFKLLMIDTFLVYRYTIADDVVPGSSGFGSVNVRLGMGF
;
A
#
# COMPACT_ATOMS: atom_id res chain seq x y z
N GLY A 1 -0.82 -12.75 -9.37
CA GLY A 1 -0.03 -12.54 -8.14
C GLY A 1 -0.94 -11.98 -7.06
N ILE A 2 -0.45 -11.94 -5.82
CA ILE A 2 -1.12 -11.30 -4.69
C ILE A 2 -0.18 -10.20 -4.20
N ASN A 3 -0.69 -9.00 -3.99
CA ASN A 3 0.06 -7.90 -3.37
C ASN A 3 -0.64 -7.54 -2.05
N THR A 4 0.12 -7.56 -0.97
CA THR A 4 -0.34 -7.12 0.35
C THR A 4 0.52 -5.94 0.76
N HIS A 5 -0.12 -4.85 1.15
CA HIS A 5 0.53 -3.66 1.69
C HIS A 5 0.04 -3.43 3.12
N LEU A 6 0.97 -3.25 4.05
CA LEU A 6 0.71 -2.90 5.44
C LEU A 6 1.24 -1.49 5.68
N THR A 7 0.41 -0.60 6.22
CA THR A 7 0.84 0.77 6.55
C THR A 7 0.28 1.18 7.90
N THR A 8 1.05 1.97 8.64
CA THR A 8 0.57 2.61 9.85
C THR A 8 -0.46 3.69 9.49
N PRO A 9 -1.57 3.79 10.24
CA PRO A 9 -2.62 4.76 9.99
C PRO A 9 -2.11 6.19 10.13
N ILE A 10 -2.77 7.12 9.44
CA ILE A 10 -2.46 8.56 9.54
C ILE A 10 -2.92 9.04 10.92
N ALA A 11 -2.07 9.79 11.61
CA ALA A 11 -2.39 10.34 12.92
C ALA A 11 -3.64 11.25 12.86
N ASP A 12 -4.63 10.95 13.70
CA ASP A 12 -5.84 11.74 13.88
C ASP A 12 -6.10 12.06 15.36
N VAL A 13 -7.16 12.83 15.62
CA VAL A 13 -7.51 13.28 16.97
C VAL A 13 -7.90 12.11 17.86
N ASP A 14 -8.54 11.08 17.31
CA ASP A 14 -8.99 9.92 18.05
C ASP A 14 -7.79 9.07 18.49
N MET A 15 -6.83 8.84 17.59
CA MET A 15 -5.55 8.19 17.88
C MET A 15 -4.80 8.92 18.98
N VAL A 16 -4.67 10.24 18.89
CA VAL A 16 -3.97 11.04 19.92
C VAL A 16 -4.71 10.99 21.26
N THR A 17 -6.04 10.97 21.23
CA THR A 17 -6.87 10.86 22.44
C THR A 17 -6.71 9.48 23.10
N GLU A 18 -6.68 8.42 22.32
CA GLU A 18 -6.47 7.05 22.79
C GLU A 18 -5.07 6.87 23.40
N LEU A 19 -4.03 7.36 22.71
CA LEU A 19 -2.64 7.33 23.19
C LEU A 19 -2.44 8.08 24.51
N LEU A 20 -3.30 9.07 24.79
CA LEU A 20 -3.28 9.90 26.00
C LEU A 20 -4.29 9.47 27.08
N GLY A 21 -4.94 8.32 26.92
CA GLY A 21 -5.83 7.73 27.94
C GLY A 21 -7.27 8.27 27.93
N GLY A 22 -7.71 8.89 26.83
CA GLY A 22 -9.12 9.22 26.57
C GLY A 22 -9.55 10.66 26.85
N ASP A 23 -8.74 11.46 27.57
CA ASP A 23 -9.04 12.87 27.89
C ASP A 23 -7.86 13.78 27.55
N LEU A 24 -7.95 14.50 26.43
CA LEU A 24 -6.91 15.44 25.97
C LEU A 24 -6.66 16.61 26.93
N LEU A 25 -7.63 16.99 27.76
CA LEU A 25 -7.53 18.17 28.63
C LEU A 25 -6.82 17.84 29.95
N ASN A 26 -6.92 16.60 30.42
CA ASN A 26 -6.32 16.12 31.67
C ASN A 26 -5.34 14.96 31.47
N ALA A 27 -4.90 14.74 30.23
CA ALA A 27 -4.00 13.66 29.86
C ALA A 27 -2.67 13.73 30.64
N ASP A 28 -2.21 12.57 31.09
CA ASP A 28 -0.85 12.39 31.59
C ASP A 28 0.04 11.84 30.46
N PRO A 29 0.99 12.62 29.92
CA PRO A 29 1.87 12.19 28.84
C PRO A 29 2.98 11.24 29.31
N SER A 30 3.08 10.92 30.61
CA SER A 30 4.14 10.06 31.16
C SER A 30 4.20 8.67 30.50
N SER A 31 3.05 8.12 30.11
CA SER A 31 2.93 6.83 29.42
C SER A 31 2.89 6.93 27.89
N LEU A 32 2.93 8.13 27.31
CA LEU A 32 2.76 8.35 25.87
C LEU A 32 3.79 7.57 25.03
N ASN A 33 5.05 7.53 25.47
CA ASN A 33 6.10 6.82 24.73
C ASN A 33 5.82 5.31 24.64
N GLN A 34 5.37 4.72 25.75
CA GLN A 34 5.04 3.29 25.79
C GLN A 34 3.76 2.99 25.01
N ASN A 35 2.73 3.82 25.17
CA ASN A 35 1.47 3.68 24.42
C ASN A 35 1.70 3.83 22.91
N LEU A 36 2.58 4.73 22.48
CA LEU A 36 2.94 4.89 21.08
C LEU A 36 3.73 3.69 20.55
N GLU A 37 4.67 3.15 21.33
CA GLU A 37 5.39 1.93 20.98
C GLU A 37 4.45 0.73 20.84
N ASP A 38 3.55 0.54 21.80
CA ASP A 38 2.53 -0.51 21.77
C ASP A 38 1.59 -0.32 20.56
N TYR A 39 1.19 0.92 20.26
CA TYR A 39 0.35 1.23 19.12
C TYR A 39 1.04 0.90 17.78
N LEU A 40 2.32 1.24 17.64
CA LEU A 40 3.09 1.01 16.41
C LEU A 40 3.53 -0.45 16.25
N THR A 41 3.65 -1.22 17.33
CA THR A 41 4.04 -2.63 17.30
C THR A 41 2.86 -3.59 17.21
N ASN A 42 1.65 -3.14 17.55
CA ASN A 42 0.44 -3.92 17.37
C ASN A 42 0.01 -3.95 15.89
N GLU A 43 0.09 -5.12 15.26
CA GLU A 43 -0.29 -5.34 13.86
C GLU A 43 -1.78 -5.07 13.59
N ASP A 44 -2.65 -5.20 14.61
CA ASP A 44 -4.09 -4.92 14.47
C ASP A 44 -4.37 -3.43 14.18
N ASN A 45 -3.43 -2.54 14.50
CA ASN A 45 -3.55 -1.10 14.22
C ASN A 45 -3.16 -0.75 12.78
N TYR A 46 -2.61 -1.69 12.01
CA TYR A 46 -2.17 -1.42 10.64
C TYR A 46 -3.35 -1.43 9.69
N VAL A 47 -3.31 -0.51 8.72
CA VAL A 47 -4.21 -0.54 7.57
C VAL A 47 -3.65 -1.55 6.58
N GLU A 48 -4.25 -2.73 6.54
CA GLU A 48 -3.92 -3.76 5.55
C GLU A 48 -4.75 -3.56 4.27
N SER A 49 -4.06 -3.48 3.14
CA SER A 49 -4.68 -3.52 1.81
C SER A 49 -4.14 -4.72 1.05
N THR A 50 -5.00 -5.72 0.83
CA THR A 50 -4.68 -6.90 0.02
C THR A 50 -5.39 -6.84 -1.33
N GLY A 51 -4.64 -7.06 -2.40
CA GLY A 51 -5.14 -7.03 -3.77
C GLY A 51 -4.58 -8.16 -4.63
N VAL A 52 -5.39 -8.63 -5.58
CA VAL A 52 -4.98 -9.63 -6.58
C VAL A 52 -4.73 -8.93 -7.90
N HIS A 53 -3.65 -9.27 -8.58
CA HIS A 53 -3.42 -8.78 -9.95
C HIS A 53 -3.23 -9.93 -10.95
N VAL A 54 -3.78 -9.75 -12.14
CA VAL A 54 -3.54 -10.59 -13.31
C VAL A 54 -2.71 -9.81 -14.31
N GLN A 55 -1.72 -10.45 -14.90
CA GLN A 55 -0.85 -9.82 -15.89
C GLN A 55 -0.63 -10.73 -17.09
N ALA A 56 -0.64 -10.12 -18.27
CA ALA A 56 -0.31 -10.76 -19.54
C ALA A 56 0.76 -9.91 -20.22
N ALA A 57 1.73 -10.57 -20.84
CA ALA A 57 2.82 -9.91 -21.54
C ALA A 57 2.96 -10.47 -22.95
N PHE A 58 3.17 -9.58 -23.91
CA PHE A 58 3.56 -9.90 -25.27
C PHE A 58 5.00 -9.42 -25.48
N GLN A 59 5.85 -10.32 -25.97
CA GLN A 59 7.23 -10.00 -26.35
C GLN A 59 7.42 -10.21 -27.84
N PHE A 60 8.03 -9.23 -28.50
CA PHE A 60 8.42 -9.29 -29.90
C PHE A 60 9.88 -8.93 -30.05
N LYS A 61 10.67 -9.82 -30.64
CA LYS A 61 12.10 -9.63 -30.88
C LYS A 61 12.40 -9.74 -32.36
N LEU A 62 13.07 -8.73 -32.90
CA LEU A 62 13.57 -8.72 -34.27
C LEU A 62 15.03 -8.23 -34.29
N LEU A 63 15.96 -9.13 -34.62
CA LEU A 63 17.40 -8.86 -34.62
C LEU A 63 17.86 -8.26 -33.27
N MET A 64 18.28 -6.99 -33.29
CA MET A 64 18.73 -6.20 -32.14
C MET A 64 17.57 -5.53 -31.39
N ILE A 65 16.39 -5.41 -31.98
CA ILE A 65 15.24 -4.74 -31.37
C ILE A 65 14.45 -5.75 -30.55
N ASP A 66 14.18 -5.41 -29.28
CA ASP A 66 13.30 -6.17 -28.39
C ASP A 66 12.19 -5.26 -27.86
N THR A 67 10.95 -5.72 -27.95
CA THR A 67 9.76 -4.97 -27.54
C THR A 67 8.95 -5.80 -26.57
N PHE A 68 8.57 -5.21 -25.44
CA PHE A 68 7.68 -5.82 -24.47
C PHE A 68 6.46 -4.94 -24.26
N LEU A 69 5.28 -5.54 -24.38
CA LEU A 69 4.01 -4.95 -23.97
C LEU A 69 3.47 -5.76 -22.80
N VAL A 70 3.37 -5.14 -21.64
CA VAL A 70 2.84 -5.76 -20.42
C VAL A 70 1.55 -5.07 -20.05
N TYR A 71 0.47 -5.84 -19.98
CA TYR A 71 -0.81 -5.40 -19.42
C TYR A 71 -1.00 -6.05 -18.05
N ARG A 72 -1.33 -5.25 -17.04
CA ARG A 72 -1.62 -5.70 -15.68
C ARG A 72 -2.93 -5.09 -15.21
N TYR A 73 -3.85 -5.93 -14.75
CA TYR A 73 -5.07 -5.51 -14.09
C TYR A 73 -4.99 -5.90 -12.61
N THR A 74 -5.09 -4.91 -11.73
CA THR A 74 -5.05 -5.10 -10.28
C THR A 74 -6.44 -4.87 -9.71
N ILE A 75 -6.98 -5.88 -9.03
CA ILE A 75 -8.19 -5.82 -8.22
C ILE A 75 -7.71 -5.61 -6.79
N ALA A 76 -7.94 -4.42 -6.26
CA ALA A 76 -7.60 -4.07 -4.89
C ALA A 76 -8.63 -3.05 -4.44
N ASP A 77 -9.36 -3.37 -3.39
CA ASP A 77 -10.28 -2.44 -2.74
C ASP A 77 -9.45 -1.39 -1.98
N ASP A 78 -9.97 -0.16 -1.88
CA ASP A 78 -9.39 0.97 -1.15
C ASP A 78 -8.00 1.48 -1.59
N VAL A 79 -7.42 0.99 -2.69
CA VAL A 79 -6.20 1.59 -3.26
C VAL A 79 -6.51 2.84 -4.10
N VAL A 80 -7.68 2.89 -4.72
CA VAL A 80 -8.17 4.05 -5.48
C VAL A 80 -9.55 4.43 -4.94
N PRO A 81 -9.76 5.68 -4.47
CA PRO A 81 -11.05 6.09 -3.91
C PRO A 81 -12.20 5.85 -4.91
N GLY A 82 -13.13 4.96 -4.56
CA GLY A 82 -14.31 4.65 -5.37
C GLY A 82 -14.12 3.67 -6.53
N SER A 83 -12.97 2.96 -6.61
CA SER A 83 -12.74 1.93 -7.63
C SER A 83 -12.20 0.64 -7.01
N SER A 84 -12.81 -0.51 -7.35
CA SER A 84 -12.37 -1.85 -6.91
C SER A 84 -11.19 -2.43 -7.73
N GLY A 85 -10.56 -1.60 -8.56
CA GLY A 85 -9.39 -1.99 -9.33
C GLY A 85 -8.87 -0.91 -10.28
N PHE A 86 -7.67 -1.17 -10.81
CA PHE A 86 -7.03 -0.31 -11.81
C PHE A 86 -6.21 -1.13 -12.81
N GLY A 87 -6.22 -0.69 -14.07
CA GLY A 87 -5.39 -1.24 -15.14
C GLY A 87 -4.08 -0.46 -15.29
N SER A 88 -3.01 -1.15 -15.68
CA SER A 88 -1.73 -0.56 -16.03
C SER A 88 -1.17 -1.19 -17.31
N VAL A 89 -0.58 -0.35 -18.15
CA VAL A 89 0.12 -0.76 -19.38
C VAL A 89 1.56 -0.31 -19.27
N ASN A 90 2.50 -1.22 -19.53
CA ASN A 90 3.91 -0.92 -19.59
C ASN A 90 4.47 -1.34 -20.95
N VAL A 91 5.03 -0.38 -21.68
CA VAL A 91 5.71 -0.62 -22.96
C VAL A 91 7.21 -0.47 -22.73
N ARG A 92 7.99 -1.45 -23.15
CA ARG A 92 9.46 -1.41 -23.11
C ARG A 92 10.00 -1.62 -24.51
N LEU A 93 10.98 -0.80 -24.87
CA LEU A 93 11.74 -0.92 -26.11
C LEU A 93 13.21 -1.02 -25.72
N GLY A 94 13.89 -2.04 -26.24
CA GLY A 94 15.29 -2.31 -25.99
C GLY A 94 16.05 -2.51 -27.30
N MET A 95 17.35 -2.22 -27.24
CA MET A 95 18.31 -2.59 -28.28
C MET A 95 19.40 -3.45 -27.64
N GLY A 96 19.58 -4.67 -28.12
CA GLY A 96 20.69 -5.54 -27.75
C GLY A 96 21.81 -5.41 -28.76
N PHE A 97 22.99 -4.95 -28.30
CA PHE A 97 24.24 -4.93 -29.06
C PHE A 97 25.14 -6.09 -28.66
#